data_AF-A0AAU3CN16-F1
#
_entry.id   AF-A0AAU3CN16-F1
#
_cell.length_a   1.000
_cell.length_b   1.000
_cell.length_c   1.000
_cell.angle_alpha   90.00
_cell.angle_beta   90.00
_cell.angle_gamma   90.00
#
_symmetry.space_group_name_H-M   'P 1'
#
loop_
_entity.id
_entity.type
_entity.pdbx_description
1 polymer ?
#
loop_
_entity_poly.entity_id
_entity_poly.type
_entity_poly.pdbx_seq_one_letter_code
_entity_poly.pdbx_strand_id
1 'polypeptide(L)'
;MTDQPPPGFGPPPPQYAPHHPPQPAPQFPPQYAPQFAPQAEPPPGPEFLAVDKHNSVVVDAAGVAFEMYDITVEFPWPEVRSVHYRASPNGKALMVAVVHVDGRVYECVVTAKPKERLRGWFAQLAWVLGHYRPAG
;
A
#
# COMPACT_ATOMS: atom_id res chain seq x y z
N MET A 1 49.76 50.08 47.67
CA MET A 1 49.25 50.82 48.85
C MET A 1 47.76 51.05 48.66
N THR A 2 47.02 50.95 49.76
CA THR A 2 45.57 50.90 49.94
C THR A 2 44.82 52.17 49.54
N ASP A 3 43.61 52.02 48.99
CA ASP A 3 42.53 53.00 49.17
C ASP A 3 41.15 52.31 49.20
N GLN A 4 40.34 52.70 50.18
CA GLN A 4 39.15 52.03 50.69
C GLN A 4 37.90 52.80 50.22
N PRO A 5 36.84 52.16 49.69
CA PRO A 5 35.61 52.89 49.38
C PRO A 5 34.80 53.20 50.65
N PRO A 6 34.16 54.39 50.74
CA PRO A 6 33.37 54.83 51.89
C PRO A 6 31.99 54.15 51.99
N PRO A 7 31.36 54.17 53.19
CA PRO A 7 30.12 53.44 53.46
C PRO A 7 28.87 54.27 53.13
N GLY A 8 27.82 53.58 52.67
CA GLY A 8 26.44 54.06 52.80
C GLY A 8 25.66 54.10 51.49
N PHE A 9 24.70 53.19 51.36
CA PHE A 9 23.27 53.48 51.50
C PHE A 9 22.53 52.13 51.45
N GLY A 10 21.59 51.91 52.36
CA GLY A 10 20.86 50.64 52.49
C GLY A 10 20.04 50.29 51.24
N PRO A 11 19.53 49.05 51.15
CA PRO A 11 18.73 48.62 50.02
C PRO A 11 17.45 49.47 49.88
N PRO A 12 17.00 49.75 48.64
CA PRO A 12 15.75 50.47 48.42
C PRO A 12 14.55 49.66 48.96
N PRO A 13 13.45 50.33 49.36
CA PRO A 13 12.27 49.65 49.86
C PRO A 13 11.65 48.73 48.79
N PRO A 14 11.01 47.63 49.20
CA PRO A 14 10.37 46.72 48.25
C PRO A 14 9.23 47.43 47.51
N GLN A 15 9.31 47.44 46.19
CA GLN A 15 8.22 47.88 45.34
C GLN A 15 7.08 46.85 45.44
N TYR A 16 5.97 47.24 46.04
CA TYR A 16 4.73 46.48 45.95
C TYR A 16 4.25 46.50 44.49
N ALA A 17 4.37 45.36 43.81
CA ALA A 17 3.71 45.17 42.52
C ALA A 17 2.19 45.11 42.75
N PRO A 18 1.36 45.80 41.95
CA PRO A 18 -0.07 45.67 42.05
C PRO A 18 -0.49 44.23 41.73
N HIS A 19 -1.24 43.63 42.64
CA HIS A 19 -1.86 42.32 42.48
C HIS A 19 -2.98 42.44 41.43
N HIS A 20 -2.74 41.95 40.22
CA HIS A 20 -3.78 41.80 39.21
C HIS A 20 -4.65 40.58 39.57
N PRO A 21 -5.99 40.67 39.50
CA PRO A 21 -6.85 39.49 39.63
C PRO A 21 -6.59 38.53 38.45
N PRO A 22 -6.68 37.20 38.66
CA PRO A 22 -6.49 36.24 37.59
C PRO A 22 -7.59 36.43 36.53
N GLN A 23 -7.19 36.69 35.29
CA GLN A 23 -8.11 36.68 34.16
C GLN A 23 -8.55 35.22 33.88
N PRO A 24 -9.84 34.95 33.63
CA PRO A 24 -10.29 33.63 33.22
C PRO A 24 -9.68 33.27 31.86
N ALA A 25 -9.08 32.07 31.77
CA ALA A 25 -8.51 31.57 30.53
C ALA A 25 -9.60 31.42 29.44
N PRO A 26 -9.30 31.71 28.17
CA PRO A 26 -10.23 31.47 27.08
C PRO A 26 -10.52 29.96 27.00
N GLN A 27 -11.80 29.60 27.12
CA GLN A 27 -12.27 28.25 26.87
C GLN A 27 -12.30 28.04 25.36
N PHE A 28 -11.28 27.37 24.83
CA PHE A 28 -11.32 26.88 23.44
C PHE A 28 -12.33 25.72 23.37
N PRO A 29 -13.22 25.70 22.36
CA PRO A 29 -14.05 24.53 22.14
C PRO A 29 -13.14 23.33 21.86
N PRO A 30 -13.51 22.10 22.28
CA PRO A 30 -12.72 20.92 21.97
C PRO A 30 -12.59 20.80 20.45
N GLN A 31 -11.35 20.83 19.96
CA GLN A 31 -11.06 20.41 18.60
C GLN A 31 -11.44 18.93 18.49
N TYR A 32 -12.58 18.66 17.87
CA TYR A 32 -12.91 17.32 17.40
C TYR A 32 -11.82 16.92 16.41
N ALA A 33 -10.96 15.99 16.82
CA ALA A 33 -10.08 15.30 15.89
C ALA A 33 -10.96 14.68 14.79
N PRO A 34 -10.56 14.75 13.50
CA PRO A 34 -11.31 14.09 12.45
C PRO A 34 -11.41 12.61 12.79
N GLN A 35 -12.63 12.16 13.11
CA GLN A 35 -12.94 10.75 13.18
C GLN A 35 -12.77 10.22 11.76
N PHE A 36 -11.68 9.49 11.51
CA PHE A 36 -11.57 8.65 10.32
C PHE A 36 -12.72 7.65 10.41
N ALA A 37 -13.82 7.94 9.73
CA ALA A 37 -14.81 6.92 9.44
C ALA A 37 -14.08 5.80 8.71
N PRO A 38 -14.29 4.52 9.05
CA PRO A 38 -13.77 3.42 8.25
C PRO A 38 -14.27 3.64 6.82
N GLN A 39 -13.36 4.01 5.91
CA GLN A 39 -13.65 4.01 4.49
C GLN A 39 -14.07 2.57 4.19
N ALA A 40 -15.33 2.40 3.78
CA ALA A 40 -15.79 1.11 3.28
C ALA A 40 -14.79 0.67 2.21
N GLU A 41 -14.11 -0.44 2.47
CA GLU A 41 -13.24 -1.04 1.48
C GLU A 41 -14.06 -1.22 0.21
N PRO A 42 -13.57 -0.78 -0.97
CA PRO A 42 -14.26 -1.04 -2.21
C PRO A 42 -14.57 -2.54 -2.28
N PRO A 43 -15.76 -2.93 -2.75
CA PRO A 43 -16.12 -4.34 -2.82
C PRO A 43 -14.99 -5.11 -3.53
N PRO A 44 -14.60 -6.29 -3.02
CA PRO A 44 -13.49 -7.03 -3.59
C PRO A 44 -13.77 -7.27 -5.07
N GLY A 45 -12.85 -6.82 -5.92
CA GLY A 45 -12.95 -7.00 -7.36
C GLY A 45 -12.82 -8.49 -7.73
N PRO A 46 -12.99 -8.81 -9.02
CA PRO A 46 -12.82 -10.18 -9.48
C PRO A 46 -11.41 -10.69 -9.22
N GLU A 47 -11.27 -11.96 -8.87
CA GLU A 47 -9.97 -12.60 -8.67
C GLU A 47 -9.81 -13.82 -9.58
N PHE A 48 -8.58 -14.05 -10.01
CA PHE A 48 -8.15 -15.27 -10.66
C PHE A 48 -7.04 -15.94 -9.86
N LEU A 49 -7.19 -17.25 -9.66
CA LEU A 49 -6.20 -18.11 -9.01
C LEU A 49 -5.98 -19.37 -9.85
N ALA A 50 -4.73 -19.61 -10.22
CA ALA A 50 -4.28 -20.88 -10.78
C ALA A 50 -3.11 -21.40 -9.95
N VAL A 51 -3.21 -22.64 -9.46
CA VAL A 51 -2.20 -23.28 -8.62
C VAL A 51 -1.90 -24.68 -9.14
N ASP A 52 -0.62 -25.05 -9.15
CA ASP A 52 -0.17 -26.44 -9.27
C ASP A 52 0.72 -26.84 -8.09
N LYS A 53 1.52 -27.90 -8.24
CA LYS A 53 2.36 -28.42 -7.15
C LYS A 53 3.47 -27.44 -6.73
N HIS A 54 3.96 -26.62 -7.65
CA HIS A 54 5.15 -25.79 -7.45
C HIS A 54 4.91 -24.32 -7.77
N ASN A 55 3.89 -24.02 -8.58
CA ASN A 55 3.69 -22.68 -9.11
C ASN A 55 2.26 -22.20 -8.86
N SER A 56 2.12 -20.89 -8.68
CA SER A 56 0.82 -20.24 -8.70
C SER A 56 0.85 -18.92 -9.46
N VAL A 57 -0.32 -18.54 -9.97
CA VAL A 57 -0.60 -17.25 -10.57
C VAL A 57 -1.87 -16.69 -9.92
N VAL A 58 -1.76 -15.50 -9.35
CA VAL A 58 -2.87 -14.73 -8.80
C VAL A 58 -3.05 -13.47 -9.63
N VAL A 59 -4.30 -13.09 -9.90
CA VAL A 59 -4.64 -11.79 -10.50
C VAL A 59 -5.83 -11.21 -9.74
N ASP A 60 -5.64 -10.05 -9.12
CA ASP A 60 -6.62 -9.40 -8.26
C ASP A 60 -6.48 -7.86 -8.32
N ALA A 61 -7.10 -7.15 -7.37
CA ALA A 61 -7.08 -5.68 -7.34
C ALA A 61 -5.70 -5.08 -7.05
N ALA A 62 -4.78 -5.81 -6.42
CA ALA A 62 -3.41 -5.37 -6.17
C ALA A 62 -2.54 -5.50 -7.42
N GLY A 63 -2.73 -6.55 -8.22
CA GLY A 63 -1.91 -6.78 -9.41
C GLY A 63 -1.91 -8.21 -9.91
N VAL A 64 -0.74 -8.64 -10.37
CA VAL A 64 -0.45 -10.04 -10.73
C VAL A 64 0.63 -10.55 -9.78
N ALA A 65 0.47 -11.74 -9.22
CA ALA A 65 1.51 -12.39 -8.43
C ALA A 65 1.86 -13.75 -9.01
N PHE A 66 3.16 -14.03 -9.08
CA PHE A 66 3.69 -15.34 -9.44
C PHE A 66 4.37 -15.96 -8.23
N GLU A 67 4.03 -17.20 -7.94
CA GLU A 67 4.81 -18.08 -7.09
C GLU A 67 5.47 -19.12 -7.98
N MET A 68 6.78 -19.26 -7.87
CA MET A 68 7.57 -20.24 -8.61
C MET A 68 8.51 -20.93 -7.62
N TYR A 69 8.13 -22.13 -7.19
CA TYR A 69 8.76 -22.86 -6.10
C TYR A 69 8.69 -22.08 -4.77
N ASP A 70 9.78 -21.44 -4.36
CA ASP A 70 9.89 -20.63 -3.13
C ASP A 70 10.10 -19.14 -3.45
N ILE A 71 10.00 -18.76 -4.73
CA ILE A 71 10.18 -17.38 -5.16
C ILE A 71 8.80 -16.80 -5.45
N THR A 72 8.43 -15.79 -4.67
CA THR A 72 7.25 -14.96 -4.93
C THR A 72 7.68 -13.67 -5.61
N VAL A 73 6.97 -13.30 -6.68
CA VAL A 73 7.15 -12.04 -7.40
C VAL A 73 5.79 -11.38 -7.59
N GLU A 74 5.66 -10.16 -7.13
CA GLU A 74 4.43 -9.37 -7.20
C GLU A 74 4.61 -8.24 -8.21
N PHE A 75 3.59 -8.03 -9.04
CA PHE A 75 3.55 -7.01 -10.08
C PHE A 75 2.31 -6.13 -9.87
N PRO A 76 2.44 -5.02 -9.12
CA PRO A 76 1.37 -4.05 -8.96
C PRO A 76 0.88 -3.53 -10.32
N TRP A 77 -0.42 -3.22 -10.45
CA TRP A 77 -0.97 -2.73 -11.72
C TRP A 77 -0.21 -1.55 -12.36
N PRO A 78 0.30 -0.55 -11.61
CA PRO A 78 1.10 0.54 -12.18
C PRO A 78 2.41 0.08 -12.84
N GLU A 79 2.94 -1.08 -12.44
CA GLU A 79 4.20 -1.66 -12.93
C GLU A 79 4.00 -2.66 -14.07
N VAL A 80 2.77 -3.13 -14.25
CA VAL A 80 2.40 -4.02 -15.36
C VAL A 80 2.21 -3.18 -16.62
N ARG A 81 2.95 -3.47 -17.68
CA ARG A 81 2.73 -2.92 -19.02
C ARG A 81 1.67 -3.72 -19.79
N SER A 82 1.75 -5.04 -19.76
CA SER A 82 0.76 -5.94 -20.35
C SER A 82 0.86 -7.33 -19.73
N VAL A 83 -0.25 -8.07 -19.79
CA VAL A 83 -0.29 -9.48 -19.39
C VAL A 83 -0.63 -10.30 -20.61
N HIS A 84 0.22 -11.27 -20.94
CA HIS A 84 0.00 -12.24 -22.01
C HIS A 84 -0.26 -13.60 -21.40
N TYR A 85 -1.14 -14.39 -22.01
CA TYR A 85 -1.40 -15.74 -21.56
C TYR A 85 -1.68 -16.65 -22.75
N ARG A 86 -1.18 -17.89 -22.66
CA ARG A 86 -1.36 -18.91 -23.71
C ARG A 86 -1.31 -20.30 -23.10
N ALA A 87 -1.75 -21.28 -23.89
CA ALA A 87 -1.60 -22.67 -23.49
C ALA A 87 -0.16 -23.09 -23.75
N SER A 88 0.39 -23.96 -22.91
CA SER A 88 1.64 -24.63 -23.22
C SER A 88 1.53 -25.40 -24.54
N PRO A 89 2.64 -25.69 -25.23
CA PRO A 89 2.61 -26.41 -26.51
C PRO A 89 1.87 -27.76 -26.46
N ASN A 90 1.89 -28.42 -25.30
CA ASN A 90 1.17 -29.68 -25.07
C ASN A 90 -0.30 -29.51 -24.61
N GLY A 91 -0.76 -28.27 -24.42
CA GLY A 91 -2.11 -27.93 -24.00
C GLY A 91 -2.47 -28.39 -22.58
N LYS A 92 -1.47 -28.57 -21.70
CA LYS A 92 -1.64 -29.07 -20.32
C LYS A 92 -1.31 -28.04 -19.25
N ALA A 93 -0.83 -26.86 -19.62
CA ALA A 93 -0.50 -25.80 -18.68
C ALA A 93 -0.94 -24.44 -19.22
N LEU A 94 -1.24 -23.55 -18.30
CA LEU A 94 -1.41 -22.13 -18.53
C LEU A 94 -0.03 -21.47 -18.41
N MET A 95 0.39 -20.76 -19.44
CA MET A 95 1.57 -19.90 -19.41
C MET A 95 1.07 -18.46 -19.28
N VAL A 96 1.53 -17.73 -18.27
CA VAL A 96 1.23 -16.31 -18.07
C VAL A 96 2.54 -15.54 -18.08
N ALA A 97 2.59 -14.46 -18.85
CA ALA A 97 3.74 -13.58 -18.93
C ALA A 97 3.32 -12.14 -18.60
N VAL A 98 4.01 -11.53 -17.64
CA VAL A 98 3.90 -10.10 -17.33
C VAL A 98 5.02 -9.37 -18.04
N VAL A 99 4.65 -8.41 -18.88
CA VAL A 99 5.58 -7.40 -19.39
C VAL A 99 5.57 -6.27 -18.38
N HIS A 100 6.72 -5.99 -17.79
CA HIS A 100 6.90 -4.91 -16.82
C HIS A 100 7.11 -3.57 -17.54
N VAL A 101 6.83 -2.45 -16.88
CA VAL A 101 6.99 -1.10 -17.45
C VAL A 101 8.43 -0.79 -17.88
N ASP A 102 9.43 -1.40 -17.25
CA ASP A 102 10.85 -1.30 -17.64
C ASP A 102 11.22 -2.12 -18.89
N GLY A 103 10.30 -2.91 -19.44
CA GLY A 103 10.50 -3.76 -20.61
C GLY A 103 10.94 -5.20 -20.31
N ARG A 104 11.15 -5.56 -19.05
CA ARG A 104 11.41 -6.96 -18.65
C ARG A 104 10.15 -7.81 -18.82
N VAL A 105 10.35 -9.09 -19.07
CA VAL A 105 9.26 -10.07 -19.18
C VAL A 105 9.49 -11.16 -18.16
N TYR A 106 8.46 -11.44 -17.38
CA TYR A 106 8.43 -12.48 -16.37
C TYR A 106 7.38 -13.51 -16.79
N GLU A 107 7.71 -14.80 -16.74
CA GLU A 107 6.80 -15.87 -17.14
C GLU A 107 6.61 -16.86 -15.98
N CYS A 108 5.36 -17.26 -15.74
CA CYS A 108 4.99 -18.35 -14.84
C CYS A 108 4.14 -19.37 -15.59
N VAL A 109 4.37 -20.65 -15.29
CA VAL A 109 3.68 -21.78 -15.95
C VAL A 109 2.99 -22.62 -14.90
N VAL A 110 1.66 -22.74 -14.99
CA VAL A 110 0.83 -23.51 -14.06
C VAL A 110 0.16 -24.66 -14.77
N THR A 111 0.40 -25.88 -14.30
CA THR A 111 -0.13 -27.11 -14.86
C THR A 111 -1.63 -27.27 -14.58
N ALA A 112 -2.42 -27.45 -15.63
CA ALA A 112 -3.84 -27.71 -15.55
C ALA A 112 -4.14 -29.22 -15.58
N LYS A 113 -4.46 -29.81 -14.42
CA LYS A 113 -4.98 -31.18 -14.31
C LYS A 113 -6.40 -31.12 -13.71
N PRO A 114 -7.48 -31.42 -14.45
CA PRO A 114 -7.60 -31.91 -15.83
C PRO A 114 -7.57 -30.81 -16.92
N LYS A 115 -7.55 -31.19 -18.21
CA LYS A 115 -7.49 -30.24 -19.35
C LYS A 115 -8.69 -29.28 -19.42
N GLU A 116 -9.87 -29.70 -18.96
CA GLU A 116 -11.05 -28.81 -18.87
C GLU A 116 -10.79 -27.61 -17.94
N ARG A 117 -9.97 -27.78 -16.91
CA ARG A 117 -9.55 -26.70 -16.02
C ARG A 117 -8.87 -25.58 -16.79
N LEU A 118 -8.05 -25.93 -17.79
CA LEU A 118 -7.35 -24.95 -18.60
C LEU A 118 -8.34 -24.03 -19.33
N ARG A 119 -9.40 -24.59 -19.94
CA ARG A 119 -10.45 -23.78 -20.61
C ARG A 119 -11.16 -22.85 -19.62
N GLY A 120 -11.48 -23.34 -18.43
CA GLY A 120 -12.06 -22.52 -17.37
C GLY A 120 -11.13 -21.36 -16.98
N TRP A 121 -9.83 -21.65 -16.82
CA TRP A 121 -8.84 -20.63 -16.52
C TRP A 121 -8.73 -19.56 -17.61
N PHE A 122 -8.74 -19.91 -18.89
CA PHE A 122 -8.74 -18.93 -19.98
C PHE A 122 -9.93 -17.96 -19.90
N ALA A 123 -11.14 -18.49 -19.67
CA ALA A 123 -12.34 -17.67 -19.60
C ALA A 123 -12.32 -16.74 -18.37
N GLN A 124 -11.94 -17.28 -17.20
CA GLN A 124 -11.87 -16.51 -15.96
C GLN A 124 -10.77 -15.44 -16.04
N LEU A 125 -9.57 -15.81 -16.50
CA LEU A 125 -8.45 -14.87 -16.62
C LEU A 125 -8.75 -13.74 -17.62
N ALA A 126 -9.38 -14.05 -18.76
CA ALA A 126 -9.80 -13.03 -19.72
C ALA A 126 -10.79 -12.02 -19.09
N TRP A 127 -11.75 -12.51 -18.31
CA TRP A 127 -12.74 -11.67 -17.65
C TRP A 127 -12.11 -10.79 -16.55
N VAL A 128 -11.25 -11.36 -15.70
CA VAL A 128 -10.54 -10.63 -14.63
C VAL A 128 -9.60 -9.57 -15.22
N LEU A 129 -8.81 -9.93 -16.23
CA LEU A 129 -7.94 -8.97 -16.91
C LEU A 129 -8.75 -7.86 -17.59
N GLY A 130 -9.91 -8.17 -18.17
CA GLY A 130 -10.80 -7.16 -18.74
C GLY A 130 -11.34 -6.16 -17.71
N HIS A 131 -11.44 -6.55 -16.44
CA HIS A 131 -11.87 -5.67 -15.35
C HIS A 131 -10.77 -4.69 -14.91
N TYR A 132 -9.55 -5.18 -14.67
CA TYR A 132 -8.44 -4.33 -14.17
C TYR A 132 -7.64 -3.66 -15.28
N ARG A 133 -7.63 -4.25 -16.47
CA ARG A 133 -6.96 -3.76 -17.67
C ARG A 133 -7.91 -3.85 -18.86
N PRO A 134 -8.97 -3.02 -18.91
CA PRO A 134 -9.73 -2.86 -20.14
C PRO A 134 -8.73 -2.50 -21.24
N ALA A 135 -8.66 -3.30 -22.30
CA ALA A 135 -7.75 -3.04 -23.42
C ALA A 135 -7.98 -1.60 -23.90
N GLY A 136 -6.98 -0.74 -23.69
CA GLY A 136 -6.92 0.62 -24.23
C GLY A 136 -6.43 0.61 -25.66
#